data_AF-A0A737C5Y0-F1
#
_entry.id   AF-A0A737C5Y0-F1
#
_cell.length_a   1.000
_cell.length_b   1.000
_cell.length_c   1.000
_cell.angle_alpha   90.00
_cell.angle_beta   90.00
_cell.angle_gamma   90.00
#
_symmetry.space_group_name_H-M   'P 1'
#
loop_
_entity.id
_entity.type
_entity.pdbx_description
1 polymer ?
#
loop_
_entity_poly.entity_id
_entity_poly.type
_entity_poly.pdbx_seq_one_letter_code
_entity_poly.pdbx_strand_id
1 'polypeptide(L)'
;MKSLTHKLRIAFVFLFLLSFSNISLADESKSPESIVHDFYSAYLQDQSGGNEALVKTYVSDDLAKSINDSIMCNYDSDDSISESELAKKCAQKHECKQDKGNYICDWYGIWVEIDVNYFTKSQDVFLSWRTNINTFDIIQKGCDSLVDVVLGNGSEPKARFKVSLKKDNGNWKIISVAE
;
A
#
# COMPACT_ATOMS: atom_id res chain seq x y z
N MET A 1 2.06 17.79 66.38
CA MET A 1 0.98 17.58 65.39
C MET A 1 1.18 18.31 64.05
N LYS A 2 1.92 19.44 63.94
CA LYS A 2 2.14 20.17 62.66
C LYS A 2 2.99 19.42 61.59
N SER A 3 3.80 18.44 61.99
CA SER A 3 4.72 17.71 61.10
C SER A 3 4.04 16.59 60.29
N LEU A 4 3.00 15.94 60.85
CA LEU A 4 2.30 14.83 60.20
C LEU A 4 1.38 15.32 59.07
N THR A 5 0.72 16.46 59.26
CA THR A 5 -0.17 17.08 58.26
C THR A 5 0.59 17.63 57.05
N HIS A 6 1.84 18.05 57.23
CA HIS A 6 2.70 18.53 56.14
C HIS A 6 3.19 17.37 55.25
N LYS A 7 3.51 16.22 55.85
CA LYS A 7 3.91 15.00 55.10
C LYS A 7 2.74 14.40 54.31
N LEU A 8 1.52 14.39 54.87
CA LEU A 8 0.32 13.94 54.14
C LEU A 8 -0.04 14.87 52.97
N ARG A 9 0.12 16.19 53.12
CA ARG A 9 -0.14 17.15 52.03
C ARG A 9 0.85 17.02 50.88
N ILE A 10 2.14 16.82 51.16
CA ILE A 10 3.16 16.59 50.11
C ILE A 10 2.88 15.28 49.38
N ALA A 11 2.54 14.20 50.11
CA ALA A 11 2.21 12.91 49.49
C ALA A 11 0.99 13.00 48.55
N PHE A 12 -0.02 13.81 48.90
CA PHE A 12 -1.19 14.04 48.05
C PHE A 12 -0.86 14.80 46.77
N VAL A 13 0.07 15.76 46.80
CA VAL A 13 0.51 16.52 45.62
C VAL A 13 1.31 15.63 44.66
N PHE A 14 2.14 14.71 45.17
CA PHE A 14 2.87 13.76 44.32
C PHE A 14 1.96 12.71 43.65
N LEU A 15 0.89 12.28 44.32
CA LEU A 15 -0.09 11.33 43.75
C LEU A 15 -0.97 11.96 42.66
N PHE A 16 -1.24 13.27 42.74
CA PHE A 16 -2.03 14.00 41.74
C PHE A 16 -1.25 14.32 40.46
N LEU A 17 0.09 14.34 40.52
CA LEU A 17 0.95 14.60 39.36
C LEU A 17 1.23 13.36 38.50
N LEU A 18 0.99 12.15 39.03
CA LEU A 18 1.17 10.88 38.30
C LEU A 18 -0.09 10.46 37.51
N SER A 19 -1.21 11.16 37.67
CA SER A 19 -2.49 10.78 37.07
C SER A 19 -2.79 11.45 35.71
N PHE A 20 -1.89 12.32 35.21
CA PHE A 20 -2.11 13.07 33.96
C PHE A 20 -1.18 12.72 32.81
N SER A 21 -0.26 11.75 32.96
CA SER A 21 0.57 11.27 31.86
C SER A 21 -0.16 10.20 31.03
N ASN A 22 -1.34 10.54 30.50
CA ASN A 22 -1.83 9.90 29.29
C ASN A 22 -1.03 10.49 28.13
N ILE A 23 0.16 9.94 27.89
CA ILE A 23 0.89 10.21 26.65
C ILE A 23 0.07 9.53 25.56
N SER A 24 -0.86 10.27 24.96
CA SER A 24 -1.44 9.89 23.69
C SER A 24 -0.31 10.00 22.69
N LEU A 25 0.29 8.85 22.34
CA LEU A 25 1.08 8.72 21.13
C LEU A 25 0.09 8.95 19.98
N ALA A 26 -0.05 10.22 19.58
CA ALA A 26 -0.64 10.56 18.30
C ALA A 26 0.31 9.98 17.26
N ASP A 27 -0.04 8.83 16.70
CA ASP A 27 0.65 8.29 15.55
C ASP A 27 0.53 9.34 14.44
N GLU A 28 1.66 9.89 14.01
CA GLU A 28 1.65 10.96 13.03
C GLU A 28 1.12 10.36 11.72
N SER A 29 -0.12 10.74 11.36
CA SER A 29 -0.76 10.31 10.13
C SER A 29 0.14 10.67 8.94
N LYS A 30 0.87 9.70 8.39
CA LYS A 30 1.72 9.90 7.21
C LYS A 30 0.93 10.52 6.05
N SER A 31 1.60 11.37 5.28
CA SER A 31 1.03 11.93 4.06
C SER A 31 0.82 10.83 3.01
N PRO A 32 -0.13 10.99 2.08
CA PRO A 32 -0.27 10.08 0.95
C PRO A 32 1.04 9.90 0.19
N GLU A 33 1.77 10.98 -0.07
CA GLU A 33 3.10 10.94 -0.70
C GLU A 33 4.06 10.00 0.04
N SER A 34 4.20 10.17 1.37
CA SER A 34 5.09 9.33 2.17
C SER A 34 4.65 7.87 2.18
N ILE A 35 3.35 7.59 2.20
CA ILE A 35 2.80 6.23 2.14
C ILE A 35 3.18 5.56 0.82
N VAL A 36 3.07 6.27 -0.30
CA VAL A 36 3.46 5.74 -1.62
C VAL A 36 4.97 5.54 -1.71
N HIS A 37 5.75 6.52 -1.25
CA HIS A 37 7.20 6.41 -1.24
C HIS A 37 7.69 5.20 -0.43
N ASP A 38 7.16 5.03 0.78
CA ASP A 38 7.52 3.92 1.66
C ASP A 38 7.13 2.56 1.07
N PHE A 39 5.94 2.48 0.45
CA PHE A 39 5.51 1.29 -0.28
C PHE A 39 6.50 0.92 -1.37
N TYR A 40 6.81 1.82 -2.31
CA TYR A 40 7.72 1.52 -3.41
C TYR A 40 9.15 1.26 -2.93
N SER A 41 9.60 1.95 -1.88
CA SER A 41 10.93 1.73 -1.29
C SER A 41 11.08 0.31 -0.75
N ALA A 42 10.07 -0.18 -0.02
CA ALA A 42 10.08 -1.54 0.49
C ALA A 42 9.82 -2.57 -0.61
N TYR A 43 8.87 -2.30 -1.50
CA TYR A 43 8.44 -3.22 -2.56
C TYR A 43 9.57 -3.52 -3.55
N LEU A 44 10.35 -2.51 -3.95
CA LEU A 44 11.44 -2.68 -4.91
C LEU A 44 12.71 -3.29 -4.30
N GLN A 45 12.86 -3.24 -2.98
CA GLN A 45 13.94 -3.89 -2.24
C GLN A 45 13.65 -5.37 -1.96
N ASP A 46 12.38 -5.77 -1.94
CA ASP A 46 11.98 -7.15 -1.77
C ASP A 46 12.40 -8.00 -2.98
N GLN A 47 13.41 -8.85 -2.79
CA GLN A 47 13.87 -9.78 -3.81
C GLN A 47 13.07 -11.09 -3.82
N SER A 48 12.15 -11.28 -2.87
CA SER A 48 11.34 -12.50 -2.75
C SER A 48 10.03 -12.46 -3.54
N GLY A 49 9.71 -11.33 -4.19
CA GLY A 49 8.62 -11.24 -5.15
C GLY A 49 7.22 -11.24 -4.52
N GLY A 50 7.07 -10.83 -3.26
CA GLY A 50 5.74 -10.71 -2.66
C GLY A 50 5.72 -10.79 -1.14
N ASN A 51 6.09 -9.71 -0.46
CA ASN A 51 5.80 -9.58 0.96
C ASN A 51 4.29 -9.32 1.17
N GLU A 52 3.51 -10.37 1.44
CA GLU A 52 2.08 -10.30 1.78
C GLU A 52 1.80 -9.27 2.89
N ALA A 53 2.68 -9.17 3.88
CA ALA A 53 2.55 -8.19 4.95
C ALA A 53 2.73 -6.76 4.45
N LEU A 54 3.60 -6.53 3.47
CA LEU A 54 3.77 -5.22 2.82
C LEU A 54 2.51 -4.83 2.04
N VAL A 55 2.02 -5.74 1.19
CA VAL A 55 0.78 -5.51 0.43
C VAL A 55 -0.37 -5.23 1.39
N LYS A 56 -0.56 -6.05 2.42
CA LYS A 56 -1.59 -5.84 3.45
C LYS A 56 -1.46 -4.50 4.18
N THR A 57 -0.23 -4.00 4.36
CA THR A 57 0.02 -2.73 5.04
C THR A 57 -0.38 -1.53 4.17
N TYR A 58 -0.02 -1.54 2.88
CA TYR A 58 -0.11 -0.35 2.03
C TYR A 58 -1.25 -0.37 1.00
N VAL A 59 -1.76 -1.55 0.65
CA VAL A 59 -2.74 -1.77 -0.43
C VAL A 59 -4.10 -2.07 0.18
N SER A 60 -5.18 -1.61 -0.46
CA SER A 60 -6.55 -1.96 -0.05
C SER A 60 -6.83 -3.44 -0.30
N ASP A 61 -7.70 -4.03 0.52
CA ASP A 61 -8.07 -5.44 0.38
C ASP A 61 -8.71 -5.74 -0.98
N ASP A 62 -9.54 -4.82 -1.50
CA ASP A 62 -10.16 -4.94 -2.83
C ASP A 62 -9.11 -4.98 -3.96
N LEU A 63 -8.09 -4.11 -3.89
CA LEU A 63 -7.02 -4.09 -4.89
C LEU A 63 -6.14 -5.34 -4.76
N ALA A 64 -5.74 -5.71 -3.53
CA ALA A 64 -4.96 -6.91 -3.29
C ALA A 64 -5.66 -8.17 -3.80
N LYS A 65 -6.97 -8.29 -3.54
CA LYS A 65 -7.80 -9.40 -4.06
C LYS A 65 -7.85 -9.42 -5.58
N SER A 66 -8.04 -8.27 -6.22
CA SER A 66 -8.14 -8.17 -7.68
C SER A 66 -6.84 -8.57 -8.37
N ILE A 67 -5.70 -8.13 -7.84
CA ILE A 67 -4.38 -8.52 -8.33
C ILE A 67 -4.16 -10.03 -8.12
N ASN A 68 -4.44 -10.54 -6.92
CA ASN A 68 -4.24 -11.95 -6.60
C ASN A 68 -5.10 -12.86 -7.49
N ASP A 69 -6.39 -12.58 -7.59
CA ASP A 69 -7.32 -13.38 -8.41
C ASP A 69 -6.94 -13.32 -9.89
N SER A 70 -6.48 -12.16 -10.39
CA SER A 70 -5.92 -12.05 -11.74
C SER A 70 -4.67 -12.91 -11.92
N ILE A 71 -3.75 -12.91 -10.95
CA ILE A 71 -2.52 -13.70 -11.03
C ILE A 71 -2.86 -15.20 -11.07
N MET A 72 -3.72 -15.67 -10.16
CA MET A 72 -4.09 -17.09 -10.09
C MET A 72 -4.75 -17.61 -11.38
N CYS A 73 -5.41 -16.74 -12.15
CA CYS A 73 -6.10 -17.12 -13.36
C CYS A 73 -5.29 -16.94 -14.65
N ASN A 74 -4.18 -16.19 -14.61
CA ASN A 74 -3.36 -15.91 -15.78
C ASN A 74 -1.96 -16.55 -15.73
N TYR A 75 -1.49 -16.96 -14.55
CA TYR A 75 -0.20 -17.63 -14.37
C TYR A 75 -0.41 -19.02 -13.77
N ASP A 76 0.60 -19.89 -13.91
CA ASP A 76 0.60 -21.23 -13.31
C ASP A 76 0.24 -21.11 -11.83
N SER A 77 -0.87 -21.73 -11.45
CA SER A 77 -1.51 -21.51 -10.16
C SER A 77 -0.68 -22.06 -9.02
N ASP A 78 -0.69 -21.36 -7.89
CA ASP A 78 -0.25 -21.91 -6.62
C ASP A 78 -1.14 -23.13 -6.26
N ASP A 79 -0.50 -24.27 -5.95
CA ASP A 79 -1.14 -25.53 -5.54
C ASP A 79 -1.96 -25.42 -4.24
N SER A 80 -1.98 -24.24 -3.61
CA SER A 80 -2.70 -23.93 -2.38
C SER A 80 -4.22 -23.85 -2.52
N ILE A 81 -4.76 -23.71 -3.73
CA ILE A 81 -6.21 -23.77 -4.02
C ILE A 81 -6.55 -25.03 -4.81
N SER A 82 -7.69 -25.66 -4.48
CA SER A 82 -8.14 -26.81 -5.25
C SER A 82 -8.41 -26.43 -6.71
N GLU A 83 -7.96 -27.26 -7.66
CA GLU A 83 -8.15 -27.04 -9.10
C GLU A 83 -9.63 -26.73 -9.45
N SER A 84 -10.56 -27.36 -8.74
CA SER A 84 -12.00 -27.17 -8.96
C SER A 84 -12.51 -25.79 -8.53
N GLU A 85 -11.95 -25.21 -7.48
CA GLU A 85 -12.32 -23.87 -7.00
C GLU A 85 -11.67 -22.80 -7.86
N LEU A 86 -10.41 -23.02 -8.26
CA LEU A 86 -9.72 -22.15 -9.19
C LEU A 86 -10.43 -22.10 -10.55
N ALA A 87 -10.77 -23.27 -11.12
CA ALA A 87 -11.48 -23.36 -12.39
C ALA A 87 -12.81 -22.60 -12.35
N LYS A 88 -13.56 -22.67 -11.25
CA LYS A 88 -14.81 -21.91 -11.07
C LYS A 88 -14.55 -20.40 -11.01
N LYS A 89 -13.48 -19.98 -10.33
CA LYS A 89 -13.09 -18.56 -10.25
C LYS A 89 -12.70 -18.03 -11.63
N CYS A 90 -11.79 -18.71 -12.33
CA CYS A 90 -11.27 -18.27 -13.62
C CYS A 90 -12.25 -18.44 -14.79
N ALA A 91 -13.30 -19.24 -14.62
CA ALA A 91 -14.40 -19.32 -15.57
C ALA A 91 -15.37 -18.13 -15.49
N GLN A 92 -15.27 -17.28 -14.47
CA GLN A 92 -16.05 -16.04 -14.42
C GLN A 92 -15.71 -15.16 -15.62
N LYS A 93 -16.73 -14.58 -16.25
CA LYS A 93 -16.51 -13.72 -17.41
C LYS A 93 -16.02 -12.35 -16.94
N HIS A 94 -14.80 -12.01 -17.32
CA HIS A 94 -14.21 -10.68 -17.11
C HIS A 94 -14.27 -9.88 -18.41
N GLU A 95 -14.53 -8.58 -18.33
CA GLU A 95 -14.33 -7.70 -19.47
C GLU A 95 -12.83 -7.51 -19.66
N CYS A 96 -12.33 -7.70 -20.88
CA CYS A 96 -10.92 -7.51 -21.18
C CYS A 96 -10.75 -6.71 -22.47
N LYS A 97 -9.68 -5.93 -22.55
CA LYS A 97 -9.34 -5.09 -23.71
C LYS A 97 -7.82 -4.96 -23.85
N GLN A 98 -7.38 -4.61 -25.05
CA GLN A 98 -5.99 -4.23 -25.28
C GLN A 98 -5.79 -2.78 -24.86
N ASP A 99 -4.72 -2.50 -24.12
CA ASP A 99 -4.31 -1.16 -23.72
C ASP A 99 -2.80 -1.02 -23.89
N LYS A 100 -2.36 -0.06 -24.72
CA LYS A 100 -0.95 0.22 -25.05
C LYS A 100 -0.10 -1.02 -25.42
N GLY A 101 -0.71 -2.04 -26.01
CA GLY A 101 -0.04 -3.29 -26.39
C GLY A 101 -0.14 -4.41 -25.35
N ASN A 102 -0.51 -4.09 -24.11
CA ASN A 102 -0.81 -5.05 -23.06
C ASN A 102 -2.29 -5.46 -23.12
N TYR A 103 -2.62 -6.58 -22.50
CA TYR A 103 -4.01 -7.00 -22.33
C TYR A 103 -4.42 -6.77 -20.88
N ILE A 104 -5.56 -6.12 -20.66
CA ILE A 104 -6.08 -5.78 -19.34
C ILE A 104 -7.46 -6.38 -19.15
N CYS A 105 -7.73 -6.87 -17.96
CA CYS A 105 -9.03 -7.42 -17.58
C CYS A 105 -9.59 -6.72 -16.35
N ASP A 106 -10.90 -6.52 -16.32
CA ASP A 106 -11.61 -5.99 -15.16
C ASP A 106 -11.79 -7.08 -14.09
N TRP A 107 -11.18 -6.84 -12.95
CA TRP A 107 -11.33 -7.64 -11.74
C TRP A 107 -12.00 -6.76 -10.69
N TYR A 108 -13.31 -6.94 -10.54
CA TYR A 108 -14.11 -6.26 -9.51
C TYR A 108 -14.09 -4.73 -9.61
N GLY A 109 -14.05 -4.17 -10.83
CA GLY A 109 -13.94 -2.74 -11.08
C GLY A 109 -12.50 -2.21 -11.17
N ILE A 110 -11.50 -3.10 -11.04
CA ILE A 110 -10.08 -2.78 -11.14
C ILE A 110 -9.50 -3.43 -12.39
N TRP A 111 -8.99 -2.61 -13.30
CA TRP A 111 -8.31 -3.08 -14.50
C TRP A 111 -6.89 -3.54 -14.16
N VAL A 112 -6.63 -4.84 -14.34
CA VAL A 112 -5.33 -5.47 -14.07
C VAL A 112 -4.70 -5.88 -15.39
N GLU A 113 -3.47 -5.43 -15.62
CA GLU A 113 -2.63 -5.86 -16.75
C GLU A 113 -2.14 -7.29 -16.53
N ILE A 114 -2.26 -8.10 -17.58
CA ILE A 114 -1.64 -9.44 -17.61
C ILE A 114 -0.19 -9.32 -18.08
N ASP A 115 0.61 -10.34 -17.77
CA ASP A 115 2.02 -10.49 -18.18
C ASP A 115 3.01 -9.46 -17.63
N VAL A 116 2.59 -8.56 -16.74
CA VAL A 116 3.46 -7.58 -16.07
C VAL A 116 3.12 -7.44 -14.59
N ASN A 117 4.06 -6.93 -13.81
CA ASN A 117 3.80 -6.59 -12.42
C ASN A 117 2.83 -5.39 -12.31
N TYR A 118 1.79 -5.50 -11.48
CA TYR A 118 0.77 -4.45 -11.36
C TYR A 118 1.32 -3.10 -10.86
N PHE A 119 2.29 -3.10 -9.95
CA PHE A 119 2.79 -1.88 -9.31
C PHE A 119 3.90 -1.19 -10.10
N THR A 120 4.65 -1.95 -10.91
CA THR A 120 5.74 -1.42 -11.74
C THR A 120 5.44 -1.39 -13.23
N LYS A 121 4.32 -1.98 -13.67
CA LYS A 121 3.87 -2.07 -15.07
C LYS A 121 4.94 -2.65 -15.99
N SER A 122 5.76 -3.55 -15.46
CA SER A 122 6.94 -4.09 -16.11
C SER A 122 7.20 -5.53 -15.68
N GLN A 123 7.84 -6.31 -16.56
CA GLN A 123 8.40 -7.63 -16.23
C GLN A 123 9.73 -7.51 -15.48
N ASP A 124 10.48 -6.45 -15.76
CA ASP A 124 11.80 -6.21 -15.17
C ASP A 124 11.76 -5.13 -14.10
N VAL A 125 12.65 -5.24 -13.13
CA VAL A 125 12.95 -4.21 -12.14
C VAL A 125 14.39 -3.76 -12.29
N PHE A 126 14.59 -2.50 -12.66
CA PHE A 126 15.92 -1.91 -12.86
C PHE A 126 16.56 -1.45 -11.55
N LEU A 127 17.89 -1.42 -11.50
CA LEU A 127 18.62 -1.03 -10.29
C LEU A 127 18.38 0.45 -9.95
N SER A 128 18.25 1.32 -10.95
CA SER A 128 17.93 2.74 -10.71
C SER A 128 16.56 2.92 -10.06
N TRP A 129 15.60 2.02 -10.28
CA TRP A 129 14.27 2.11 -9.66
C TRP A 129 14.35 1.93 -8.16
N ARG A 130 15.24 1.04 -7.69
CA ARG A 130 15.46 0.78 -6.25
C ARG A 130 16.09 1.96 -5.51
N THR A 131 16.82 2.81 -6.23
CA THR A 131 17.63 3.89 -5.64
C THR A 131 17.09 5.28 -5.95
N ASN A 132 16.15 5.40 -6.89
CA ASN A 132 15.62 6.68 -7.35
C ASN A 132 14.10 6.59 -7.45
N ILE A 133 13.45 6.85 -6.33
CA ILE A 133 12.00 6.89 -6.20
C ILE A 133 11.66 8.34 -5.88
N ASN A 134 10.87 8.98 -6.75
CA ASN A 134 10.36 10.31 -6.49
C ASN A 134 8.84 10.23 -6.46
N THR A 135 8.25 10.79 -5.42
CA THR A 135 6.80 10.86 -5.25
C THR A 135 6.39 12.32 -5.12
N PHE A 136 5.24 12.67 -5.68
CA PHE A 136 4.72 14.03 -5.63
C PHE A 136 3.22 13.99 -5.39
N ASP A 137 2.73 14.57 -4.29
CA ASP A 137 1.30 14.78 -4.10
C ASP A 137 0.73 15.69 -5.21
N ILE A 138 -0.30 15.22 -5.91
CA ILE A 138 -0.98 16.00 -6.96
C ILE A 138 -2.27 16.59 -6.40
N ILE A 139 -3.08 15.76 -5.76
CA ILE A 139 -4.43 16.11 -5.28
C ILE A 139 -4.68 15.36 -3.98
N GLN A 140 -5.07 16.06 -2.92
CA GLN A 140 -5.68 15.45 -1.73
C GLN A 140 -7.04 16.11 -1.49
N LYS A 141 -8.11 15.32 -1.49
CA LYS A 141 -9.50 15.78 -1.29
C LYS A 141 -10.21 14.85 -0.32
N GLY A 142 -10.38 15.32 0.92
CA GLY A 142 -11.04 14.54 1.97
C GLY A 142 -10.32 13.22 2.22
N CYS A 143 -10.99 12.11 1.92
CA CYS A 143 -10.45 10.76 2.09
C CYS A 143 -9.81 10.21 0.82
N ASP A 144 -9.65 10.99 -0.25
CA ASP A 144 -9.05 10.55 -1.51
C ASP A 144 -7.76 11.33 -1.78
N SER A 145 -6.76 10.67 -2.35
CA SER A 145 -5.52 11.28 -2.79
C SER A 145 -5.02 10.70 -4.12
N LEU A 146 -4.25 11.48 -4.86
CA LEU A 146 -3.57 11.09 -6.08
C LEU A 146 -2.11 11.54 -6.01
N VAL A 147 -1.19 10.59 -6.16
CA VAL A 147 0.26 10.78 -6.06
C VAL A 147 0.91 10.38 -7.38
N ASP A 148 1.77 11.23 -7.92
CA ASP A 148 2.64 10.86 -9.04
C ASP A 148 3.88 10.15 -8.50
N VAL A 149 4.25 9.04 -9.11
CA VAL A 149 5.48 8.28 -8.82
C VAL A 149 6.36 8.30 -10.06
N VAL A 150 7.66 8.53 -9.87
CA VAL A 150 8.69 8.40 -10.90
C VAL A 150 9.78 7.48 -10.38
N LEU A 151 9.96 6.34 -11.05
CA LEU A 151 11.02 5.39 -10.78
C LEU A 151 12.17 5.57 -11.78
N GLY A 152 13.39 5.53 -11.26
CA GLY A 152 14.61 5.56 -12.06
C GLY A 152 15.12 6.96 -12.40
N ASN A 153 16.39 7.01 -12.79
CA ASN A 153 17.06 8.20 -13.29
C ASN A 153 18.10 7.83 -14.37
N GLY A 154 18.70 8.83 -15.03
CA GLY A 154 19.81 8.57 -15.95
C GLY A 154 19.42 7.80 -17.22
N SER A 155 20.22 6.79 -17.58
CA SER A 155 20.18 6.05 -18.84
C SER A 155 19.31 4.77 -18.83
N GLU A 156 18.87 4.31 -17.67
CA GLU A 156 17.90 3.21 -17.58
C GLU A 156 16.47 3.72 -17.87
N PRO A 157 15.53 2.83 -18.25
CA PRO A 157 14.14 3.22 -18.46
C PRO A 157 13.54 3.87 -17.21
N LYS A 158 12.78 4.94 -17.41
CA LYS A 158 12.00 5.57 -16.34
C LYS A 158 10.57 5.06 -16.39
N ALA A 159 10.00 4.76 -15.24
CA ALA A 159 8.58 4.47 -15.13
C ALA A 159 7.86 5.60 -14.40
N ARG A 160 6.64 5.92 -14.82
CA ARG A 160 5.82 6.97 -14.23
C ARG A 160 4.43 6.44 -14.00
N PHE A 161 3.89 6.68 -12.81
CA PHE A 161 2.57 6.20 -12.43
C PHE A 161 1.80 7.27 -11.67
N LYS A 162 0.48 7.17 -11.77
CA LYS A 162 -0.52 7.80 -10.93
C LYS A 162 -1.05 6.78 -9.94
N VAL A 163 -0.80 7.01 -8.67
CA VAL A 163 -1.22 6.15 -7.56
C VAL A 163 -2.37 6.81 -6.84
N SER A 164 -3.54 6.17 -6.91
CA SER A 164 -4.72 6.65 -6.17
C SER A 164 -4.73 6.02 -4.78
N LEU A 165 -5.01 6.83 -3.77
CA LEU A 165 -5.14 6.38 -2.38
C LEU A 165 -6.50 6.76 -1.83
N LYS A 166 -6.98 5.92 -0.92
CA LYS A 166 -8.16 6.21 -0.09
C LYS A 166 -7.82 6.03 1.38
N LYS A 167 -8.36 6.92 2.21
CA LYS A 167 -8.22 6.84 3.66
C LYS A 167 -9.26 5.86 4.20
N ASP A 168 -8.77 4.77 4.80
CA ASP A 168 -9.57 3.74 5.45
C ASP A 168 -9.10 3.57 6.90
N ASN A 169 -10.04 3.67 7.84
CA ASN A 169 -9.77 3.61 9.28
C ASN A 169 -8.60 4.50 9.76
N GLY A 170 -8.47 5.69 9.15
CA GLY A 170 -7.41 6.65 9.48
C GLY A 170 -6.09 6.45 8.74
N ASN A 171 -5.93 5.37 7.98
CA ASN A 171 -4.72 5.04 7.23
C ASN A 171 -4.94 5.19 5.73
N TRP A 172 -3.94 5.65 4.99
CA TRP A 172 -4.00 5.68 3.53
C TRP A 172 -3.70 4.30 2.95
N LYS A 173 -4.53 3.88 2.01
CA LYS A 173 -4.38 2.63 1.27
C LYS A 173 -4.34 2.92 -0.23
N ILE A 174 -3.42 2.30 -0.94
CA ILE A 174 -3.36 2.31 -2.40
C ILE A 174 -4.57 1.53 -2.92
N ILE A 175 -5.35 2.17 -3.79
CA ILE A 175 -6.55 1.58 -4.41
C ILE A 175 -6.39 1.36 -5.92
N SER A 176 -5.45 2.04 -6.58
CA SER A 176 -5.10 1.79 -7.98
C SER A 176 -3.73 2.36 -8.36
N VAL A 177 -3.11 1.78 -9.38
CA VAL A 177 -1.90 2.27 -10.05
C VAL A 177 -2.13 2.28 -11.55
N ALA A 178 -1.98 3.45 -12.18
CA ALA A 178 -2.11 3.64 -13.62
C ALA A 178 -0.91 4.42 -14.18
N GLU A 179 -0.59 4.27 -15.47
CA GLU A 179 0.43 5.08 -16.16
C GLU A 179 -0.08 6.47 -16.58
#